data_AF-A0A6A4PC23-F1
#
_entry.id   AF-A0A6A4PC23-F1
#
_cell.length_a   1.000
_cell.length_b   1.000
_cell.length_c   1.000
_cell.angle_alpha   90.00
_cell.angle_beta   90.00
_cell.angle_gamma   90.00
#
_symmetry.space_group_name_H-M   'P 1'
#
loop_
_entity.id
_entity.type
_entity.pdbx_description
1 polymer ?
#
loop_
_entity_poly.entity_id
_entity_poly.type
_entity_poly.pdbx_seq_one_letter_code
_entity_poly.pdbx_strand_id
1 'polypeptide(L)'
;MYLVQDSNTWFANSPGQDLPFILADNGYDVWLSNTRGTTFSRRHVSLDPSNREFWNWTWDEVVAYDLPAVFDYVSNETGQKVNYIGHSVGTLTALISFSEGKFVNQMKSSVLLGPIAYLSHMTTKLGVVAATLFLDEVLKTCLYYCQIIYFIYTVLCICSLIRLRRGLLLKKYI
;
A
#
# COMPACT_ATOMS: atom_id res chain seq x y z
N MET A 1 8.04 9.74 -7.40
CA MET A 1 7.40 8.42 -7.38
C MET A 1 6.18 8.46 -6.47
N TYR A 2 5.04 8.04 -7.00
CA TYR A 2 3.80 7.91 -6.27
C TYR A 2 3.51 6.43 -6.01
N LEU A 3 3.13 6.12 -4.78
CA LEU A 3 2.70 4.78 -4.42
C LEU A 3 1.35 4.85 -3.71
N VAL A 4 0.35 4.38 -4.45
CA VAL A 4 -0.95 3.96 -3.94
C VAL A 4 -1.15 2.55 -4.42
N GLN A 5 -2.04 1.82 -3.75
CA GLN A 5 -2.42 0.47 -4.14
C GLN A 5 -2.67 0.39 -5.66
N ASP A 6 -3.46 1.31 -6.22
CA ASP A 6 -3.73 1.46 -7.66
C ASP A 6 -3.37 2.88 -8.14
N SER A 7 -2.62 3.01 -9.24
CA SER A 7 -2.21 4.31 -9.80
C SER A 7 -3.37 5.14 -10.33
N ASN A 8 -4.48 4.51 -10.76
CA ASN A 8 -5.63 5.23 -11.32
C ASN A 8 -6.29 6.18 -10.32
N THR A 9 -6.10 5.96 -9.02
CA THR A 9 -6.69 6.83 -7.98
C THR A 9 -6.15 8.26 -8.02
N TRP A 10 -5.00 8.47 -8.67
CA TRP A 10 -4.40 9.79 -8.83
C TRP A 10 -4.94 10.59 -10.02
N PHE A 11 -5.84 9.99 -10.82
CA PHE A 11 -6.40 10.56 -12.05
C PHE A 11 -7.93 10.69 -11.98
N ALA A 12 -8.44 11.08 -10.81
CA ALA A 12 -9.88 11.13 -10.57
C ALA A 12 -10.50 12.49 -10.95
N ASN A 13 -9.68 13.52 -11.20
CA ASN A 13 -10.16 14.88 -11.44
C ASN A 13 -9.75 15.36 -12.84
N SER A 14 -9.87 16.68 -13.06
CA SER A 14 -9.33 17.30 -14.26
C SER A 14 -7.81 17.44 -14.20
N PRO A 15 -7.10 17.54 -15.34
CA PRO A 15 -5.64 17.61 -15.35
C PRO A 15 -5.03 18.72 -14.49
N GLY A 16 -5.71 19.87 -14.35
CA GLY A 16 -5.26 20.98 -13.49
C GLY A 16 -5.47 20.74 -11.98
N GLN A 17 -6.05 19.62 -11.58
CA GLN A 17 -6.34 19.27 -10.18
C GLN A 17 -5.66 17.97 -9.75
N ASP A 18 -5.26 17.13 -10.69
CA ASP A 18 -4.60 15.87 -10.42
C ASP A 18 -3.10 16.09 -10.19
N LEU A 19 -2.64 15.67 -9.01
CA LEU A 19 -1.28 15.88 -8.52
C LEU A 19 -0.18 15.37 -9.48
N PRO A 20 -0.32 14.20 -10.16
CA PRO A 20 0.66 13.77 -11.15
C PRO A 20 0.85 14.77 -12.30
N PHE A 21 -0.24 15.31 -12.84
CA PHE A 21 -0.17 16.25 -13.95
C PHE A 21 0.41 17.60 -13.50
N ILE A 22 -0.02 18.09 -12.34
CA ILE A 22 0.55 19.32 -11.76
C ILE A 22 2.07 19.18 -11.57
N LEU A 23 2.56 18.05 -11.05
CA LEU A 23 4.00 17.85 -10.93
C LEU A 23 4.72 17.73 -12.29
N ALA A 24 4.12 17.02 -13.25
CA ALA A 24 4.70 16.92 -14.59
C ALA A 24 4.81 18.30 -15.27
N ASP A 25 3.78 19.14 -15.16
CA ASP A 25 3.77 20.51 -15.68
C ASP A 25 4.80 21.42 -15.00
N ASN A 26 5.17 21.10 -13.75
CA ASN A 26 6.23 21.78 -13.01
C ASN A 26 7.63 21.17 -13.24
N GLY A 27 7.79 20.30 -14.24
CA GLY A 27 9.09 19.77 -14.66
C GLY A 27 9.61 18.59 -13.83
N TYR A 28 8.75 17.93 -13.05
CA TYR A 28 9.11 16.70 -12.36
C TYR A 28 8.94 15.48 -13.27
N ASP A 29 9.87 14.53 -13.16
CA ASP A 29 9.72 13.21 -13.74
C ASP A 29 8.82 12.32 -12.85
N VAL A 30 7.60 12.05 -13.34
CA VAL A 30 6.52 11.46 -12.55
C VAL A 30 6.36 9.97 -12.83
N TRP A 31 6.74 9.17 -11.84
CA TRP A 31 6.57 7.72 -11.84
C TRP A 31 5.40 7.30 -10.96
N LEU A 32 4.47 6.52 -11.51
CA LEU A 32 3.32 5.96 -10.81
C LEU A 32 3.48 4.45 -10.68
N SER A 33 3.40 3.95 -9.45
CA SER A 33 3.55 2.53 -9.15
C SER A 33 2.20 1.89 -8.82
N ASN A 34 2.08 0.61 -9.17
CA ASN A 34 0.92 -0.24 -8.88
C ASN A 34 1.35 -1.40 -7.99
N THR A 35 0.70 -1.57 -6.84
CA THR A 35 0.99 -2.69 -5.93
C THR A 35 0.49 -4.01 -6.51
N ARG A 36 1.16 -5.12 -6.18
CA ARG A 36 0.71 -6.49 -6.52
C ARG A 36 -0.79 -6.69 -6.28
N GLY A 37 -1.45 -7.40 -7.19
CA GLY A 37 -2.88 -7.73 -7.14
C GLY A 37 -3.82 -6.68 -7.75
N THR A 38 -3.36 -5.46 -8.00
CA THR A 38 -4.17 -4.44 -8.71
C THR A 38 -4.33 -4.76 -10.19
N THR A 39 -5.25 -4.05 -10.85
CA THR A 39 -5.62 -4.29 -12.26
C THR A 39 -4.40 -4.33 -13.18
N PHE A 40 -3.42 -3.47 -12.95
CA PHE A 40 -2.21 -3.38 -13.78
C PHE A 40 -1.02 -4.22 -13.26
N SER A 41 -1.11 -4.76 -12.05
CA SER A 41 -0.06 -5.56 -11.40
C SER A 41 -0.58 -6.95 -10.96
N ARG A 42 -1.31 -7.63 -11.85
CA ARG A 42 -1.91 -8.95 -11.60
C ARG A 42 -1.25 -10.12 -12.35
N ARG A 43 0.05 -10.02 -12.61
CA ARG A 43 0.82 -11.10 -13.25
C ARG A 43 1.85 -11.64 -12.27
N HIS A 44 2.11 -12.94 -12.34
CA HIS A 44 3.14 -13.61 -11.57
C HIS A 44 3.86 -14.61 -12.47
N VAL A 45 5.15 -14.84 -12.23
CA VAL A 45 5.98 -15.71 -13.08
C VAL A 45 5.55 -17.18 -13.06
N SER A 46 4.95 -17.62 -11.95
CA SER A 46 4.59 -19.04 -11.72
C SER A 46 3.19 -19.26 -11.19
N LEU A 47 2.46 -18.21 -10.78
CA LEU A 47 1.16 -18.35 -10.11
C LEU A 47 0.07 -17.73 -10.98
N ASP A 48 -1.05 -18.44 -11.12
CA ASP A 48 -2.24 -17.92 -11.79
C ASP A 48 -3.08 -17.08 -10.80
N PRO A 49 -3.54 -15.87 -11.18
CA PRO A 49 -4.50 -15.09 -10.39
C PRO A 49 -5.80 -15.80 -10.03
N SER A 50 -6.17 -16.91 -10.70
CA SER A 50 -7.31 -17.75 -10.30
C SER A 50 -7.03 -18.55 -9.03
N ASN A 51 -5.77 -18.75 -8.66
CA ASN A 51 -5.35 -19.58 -7.53
C ASN A 51 -5.23 -18.75 -6.25
N ARG A 52 -5.66 -19.32 -5.12
CA ARG A 52 -5.59 -18.67 -3.80
C ARG A 52 -4.17 -18.27 -3.41
N GLU A 53 -3.18 -19.06 -3.80
CA GLU A 53 -1.76 -18.81 -3.50
C GLU A 53 -1.26 -17.49 -4.09
N PHE A 54 -1.77 -17.07 -5.26
CA PHE A 54 -1.44 -15.77 -5.86
C PHE A 54 -1.81 -14.61 -4.93
N TRP A 55 -2.89 -14.75 -4.16
CA TRP A 55 -3.43 -13.73 -3.26
C TRP A 55 -2.91 -13.86 -1.83
N ASN A 56 -2.02 -14.82 -1.56
CA ASN A 56 -1.49 -15.05 -0.22
C ASN A 56 -0.31 -14.12 0.08
N TRP A 57 -0.57 -12.82 0.14
CA TRP A 57 0.40 -11.78 0.50
C TRP A 57 -0.25 -10.72 1.37
N THR A 58 0.59 -9.95 2.03
CA THR A 58 0.25 -8.85 2.93
C THR A 58 1.12 -7.63 2.61
N TRP A 59 0.99 -6.57 3.41
CA TRP A 59 1.86 -5.39 3.29
C TRP A 59 3.33 -5.72 3.54
N ASP A 60 3.63 -6.82 4.25
CA ASP A 60 5.00 -7.26 4.50
C ASP A 60 5.69 -7.62 3.17
N GLU A 61 5.03 -8.35 2.27
CA GLU A 61 5.55 -8.64 0.93
C GLU A 61 5.70 -7.38 0.06
N VAL A 62 4.77 -6.42 0.20
CA VAL A 62 4.84 -5.15 -0.53
C VAL A 62 6.07 -4.36 -0.10
N VAL A 63 6.38 -4.31 1.20
CA VAL A 63 7.58 -3.67 1.73
C VAL A 63 8.86 -4.45 1.43
N ALA A 64 8.80 -5.78 1.46
CA ALA A 64 9.96 -6.64 1.24
C ALA A 64 10.38 -6.73 -0.23
N TYR A 65 9.43 -6.67 -1.17
CA TYR A 65 9.68 -6.96 -2.59
C TYR A 65 9.21 -5.85 -3.53
N ASP A 66 7.98 -5.36 -3.40
CA ASP A 66 7.43 -4.39 -4.37
C ASP A 66 8.14 -3.04 -4.26
N LEU A 67 8.21 -2.46 -3.06
CA LEU A 67 8.83 -1.15 -2.85
C LEU A 67 10.30 -1.14 -3.30
N PRO A 68 11.16 -2.09 -2.87
CA PRO A 68 12.54 -2.15 -3.34
C PRO A 68 12.64 -2.27 -4.86
N ALA A 69 11.87 -3.17 -5.49
CA ALA A 69 11.92 -3.36 -6.94
C ALA A 69 11.57 -2.07 -7.71
N VAL A 70 10.57 -1.32 -7.24
CA VAL A 70 10.19 -0.06 -7.88
C VAL A 70 11.23 1.04 -7.62
N PHE A 71 11.74 1.16 -6.39
CA PHE A 71 12.77 2.15 -6.05
C PHE A 71 14.06 1.90 -6.83
N ASP A 72 14.49 0.64 -6.94
CA ASP A 72 15.65 0.23 -7.72
C ASP A 72 15.44 0.57 -9.19
N TYR A 73 14.28 0.21 -9.75
CA TYR A 73 13.95 0.51 -11.15
C TYR A 73 14.01 2.02 -11.43
N VAL A 74 13.29 2.84 -10.67
CA VAL A 74 13.26 4.29 -10.89
C VAL A 74 14.63 4.93 -10.65
N SER A 75 15.35 4.51 -9.60
CA SER A 75 16.69 5.05 -9.31
C SER A 75 17.70 4.69 -10.40
N ASN A 76 17.62 3.48 -10.96
CA ASN A 76 18.50 3.03 -12.04
C ASN A 76 18.19 3.72 -13.36
N GLU A 77 16.91 3.89 -13.71
CA GLU A 77 16.49 4.57 -14.94
C GLU A 77 16.84 6.07 -14.91
N THR A 78 16.67 6.72 -13.77
CA THR A 78 16.86 8.18 -13.65
C THR A 78 18.25 8.59 -13.19
N GLY A 79 19.01 7.69 -12.55
CA GLY A 79 20.24 8.00 -11.84
C GLY A 79 20.05 8.91 -10.62
N GLN A 80 18.81 9.10 -10.16
CA GLN A 80 18.46 10.05 -9.09
C GLN A 80 17.84 9.37 -7.88
N LYS A 81 17.96 10.02 -6.73
CA LYS A 81 17.20 9.65 -5.53
C LYS A 81 15.72 10.01 -5.70
N VAL A 82 14.86 9.13 -5.22
CA VAL A 82 13.41 9.20 -5.42
C VAL A 82 12.74 10.10 -4.38
N ASN A 83 11.92 11.05 -4.82
CA ASN A 83 10.93 11.71 -3.96
C ASN A 83 9.67 10.84 -3.91
N TYR A 84 9.29 10.40 -2.72
CA TYR A 84 8.18 9.47 -2.51
C TYR A 84 6.91 10.22 -2.07
N ILE A 85 5.78 9.91 -2.69
CA ILE A 85 4.46 10.39 -2.28
C ILE A 85 3.56 9.19 -2.06
N GLY A 86 3.18 8.95 -0.80
CA GLY A 86 2.29 7.86 -0.41
C GLY A 86 0.96 8.39 0.06
N HIS A 87 -0.14 7.73 -0.29
CA HIS A 87 -1.47 8.01 0.26
C HIS A 87 -2.04 6.77 0.95
N SER A 88 -2.70 6.97 2.10
CA SER A 88 -3.35 5.90 2.87
C SER A 88 -2.38 4.73 3.11
N VAL A 89 -2.62 3.55 2.54
CA VAL A 89 -1.75 2.39 2.74
C VAL A 89 -0.33 2.55 2.16
N GLY A 90 -0.14 3.42 1.16
CA GLY A 90 1.20 3.80 0.71
C GLY A 90 2.01 4.52 1.78
N THR A 91 1.35 5.16 2.75
CA THR A 91 2.06 5.74 3.90
C THR A 91 2.47 4.67 4.91
N LEU A 92 1.64 3.65 5.11
CA LEU A 92 1.93 2.53 6.00
C LEU A 92 3.18 1.78 5.52
N THR A 93 3.24 1.43 4.23
CA THR A 93 4.38 0.72 3.66
C THR A 93 5.66 1.56 3.75
N ALA A 94 5.59 2.88 3.51
CA ALA A 94 6.72 3.78 3.71
C ALA A 94 7.20 3.79 5.17
N LEU A 95 6.29 3.93 6.13
CA LEU A 95 6.61 3.95 7.57
C LEU A 95 7.23 2.64 8.06
N ILE A 96 6.69 1.48 7.64
CA ILE A 96 7.28 0.17 7.94
C ILE A 96 8.71 0.12 7.40
N SER A 97 8.90 0.59 6.17
CA SER A 97 10.21 0.54 5.53
C SER A 97 11.25 1.44 6.19
N PHE A 98 10.83 2.62 6.64
CA PHE A 98 11.68 3.50 7.46
C PHE A 98 12.09 2.83 8.76
N SER A 99 11.16 2.12 9.42
CA SER A 99 11.47 1.40 10.65
C SER A 99 12.45 0.23 10.45
N GLU A 100 12.45 -0.38 9.26
CA GLU A 100 13.35 -1.45 8.87
C GLU A 100 14.66 -0.94 8.23
N GLY A 101 14.81 0.38 8.06
CA GLY A 101 15.98 0.99 7.41
C GLY A 101 16.10 0.69 5.91
N LYS A 102 15.02 0.24 5.26
CA LYS A 102 15.02 -0.12 3.83
C LYS A 102 14.94 1.13 2.95
N PHE A 103 15.72 1.15 1.86
CA PHE A 103 15.75 2.17 0.78
C PHE A 103 15.84 3.65 1.22
N VAL A 104 16.16 3.92 2.49
CA VAL A 104 16.41 5.26 3.01
C VAL A 104 17.53 5.96 2.24
N ASN A 105 18.52 5.19 1.75
CA ASN A 105 19.64 5.73 0.97
C ASN A 105 19.24 6.19 -0.45
N GLN A 106 18.22 5.55 -1.05
CA GLN A 106 17.71 5.85 -2.38
C GLN A 106 16.60 6.91 -2.36
N MET A 107 16.08 7.24 -1.19
CA MET A 107 15.03 8.24 -1.02
C MET A 107 15.60 9.63 -0.77
N LYS A 108 15.06 10.63 -1.46
CA LYS A 108 15.41 12.05 -1.28
C LYS A 108 14.50 12.71 -0.26
N SER A 109 13.19 12.46 -0.37
CA SER A 109 12.17 13.00 0.52
C SER A 109 10.93 12.09 0.49
N SER A 110 10.07 12.22 1.50
CA SER A 110 8.77 11.54 1.52
C SER A 110 7.64 12.49 1.92
N VAL A 111 6.50 12.36 1.26
CA VAL A 111 5.24 13.04 1.56
C VAL A 111 4.21 11.97 1.87
N LEU A 112 3.59 12.06 3.04
CA LEU A 112 2.63 11.06 3.54
C LEU A 112 1.24 11.69 3.64
N LEU A 113 0.36 11.40 2.69
CA LEU A 113 -1.00 11.92 2.62
C LEU A 113 -1.97 10.97 3.34
N GLY A 114 -2.63 11.43 4.40
CA GLY A 114 -3.50 10.58 5.22
C GLY A 114 -2.74 9.42 5.88
N PRO A 115 -1.74 9.70 6.74
CA PRO A 115 -0.84 8.68 7.25
C PRO A 115 -1.54 7.62 8.11
N ILE A 116 -1.24 6.35 7.83
CA ILE A 116 -1.71 5.19 8.58
C ILE A 116 -0.53 4.58 9.33
N ALA A 117 -0.49 4.77 10.65
CA ALA A 117 0.46 4.10 11.54
C ALA A 117 -0.25 3.12 12.49
N TYR A 118 -1.38 3.55 13.07
CA TYR A 118 -2.21 2.76 13.96
C TYR A 118 -3.69 3.03 13.68
N LEU A 119 -4.53 1.99 13.71
CA LEU A 119 -5.99 2.13 13.61
C LEU A 119 -6.71 2.02 14.95
N SER A 120 -5.98 2.02 16.07
CA SER A 120 -6.55 1.79 17.41
C SER A 120 -7.55 2.85 17.88
N HIS A 121 -7.59 4.02 17.24
CA HIS A 121 -8.46 5.14 17.60
C HIS A 121 -9.43 5.53 16.48
N MET A 122 -9.69 4.63 15.53
CA MET A 122 -10.68 4.87 14.49
C MET A 122 -12.09 4.97 15.11
N THR A 123 -12.67 6.17 15.12
CA THR A 123 -13.99 6.45 15.72
C THR A 123 -15.15 6.33 14.73
N THR A 124 -14.85 6.13 13.45
CA THR A 124 -15.86 5.90 12.41
C THR A 124 -16.60 4.60 12.67
N LYS A 125 -17.92 4.71 12.90
CA LYS A 125 -18.79 3.57 13.22
C LYS A 125 -18.65 2.42 12.22
N LEU A 126 -18.51 2.74 10.93
CA LEU A 126 -18.27 1.76 9.87
C LEU A 126 -16.94 1.00 10.08
N GLY A 127 -15.87 1.71 10.40
CA GLY A 127 -14.55 1.10 10.64
C GLY A 127 -14.51 0.22 11.89
N VAL A 128 -15.21 0.62 12.96
CA VAL A 128 -15.30 -0.17 14.21
C VAL A 128 -16.14 -1.43 14.01
N VAL A 129 -17.32 -1.32 13.38
CA VAL A 129 -18.19 -2.47 13.09
C VAL A 129 -17.46 -3.46 12.18
N ALA A 130 -16.80 -2.94 11.15
CA ALA A 130 -16.02 -3.76 10.25
C ALA A 130 -14.94 -4.53 11.05
N ALA A 131 -14.10 -3.83 11.84
CA ALA A 131 -12.99 -4.43 12.57
C ALA A 131 -13.44 -5.46 13.63
N THR A 132 -14.65 -5.31 14.18
CA THR A 132 -15.20 -6.18 15.23
C THR A 132 -15.77 -7.49 14.65
N LEU A 133 -16.24 -7.48 13.41
CA LEU A 133 -16.91 -8.62 12.79
C LEU A 133 -15.96 -9.61 12.09
N PHE A 134 -14.63 -9.42 12.16
CA PHE A 134 -13.67 -10.22 11.37
C PHE A 134 -14.09 -10.33 9.88
N LEU A 135 -14.61 -9.21 9.35
CA LEU A 135 -15.00 -9.11 7.96
C LEU A 135 -13.80 -9.30 7.02
N ASP A 136 -12.56 -9.33 7.53
CA ASP A 136 -11.37 -9.73 6.77
C ASP A 136 -11.42 -11.20 6.32
N GLU A 137 -11.95 -12.13 7.10
CA GLU A 137 -12.13 -13.53 6.67
C GLU A 137 -13.34 -13.70 5.74
N VAL A 138 -14.43 -12.98 6.01
CA VAL A 138 -15.66 -13.04 5.20
C VAL A 138 -15.44 -12.36 3.84
N LEU A 139 -14.75 -11.22 3.80
CA LEU A 139 -14.44 -10.53 2.55
C LEU A 139 -13.34 -11.24 1.75
N LYS A 140 -12.39 -11.96 2.35
CA LYS A 140 -11.49 -12.86 1.56
C LYS A 140 -12.28 -13.83 0.69
N THR A 141 -13.44 -14.27 1.17
CA THR A 141 -14.34 -15.18 0.46
C THR A 141 -15.25 -14.43 -0.53
N CYS A 142 -15.74 -13.23 -0.20
CA CYS A 142 -16.57 -12.41 -1.11
C CYS A 142 -15.78 -11.68 -2.22
N LEU A 143 -14.49 -11.38 -2.01
CA LEU A 143 -13.60 -10.71 -2.98
C LEU A 143 -13.26 -11.61 -4.19
N TYR A 144 -13.61 -12.89 -4.14
CA TYR A 144 -13.62 -13.77 -5.31
C TYR A 144 -14.60 -13.28 -6.41
N TYR A 145 -15.64 -12.51 -6.06
CA TYR A 145 -16.71 -12.12 -6.99
C TYR A 145 -16.90 -10.62 -7.26
N CYS A 146 -16.28 -9.69 -6.49
CA CYS A 146 -16.58 -8.27 -6.66
C CYS A 146 -15.35 -7.37 -6.56
N GLN A 147 -14.88 -6.85 -7.70
CA GLN A 147 -13.71 -5.96 -7.84
C GLN A 147 -13.90 -4.54 -7.26
N ILE A 148 -14.99 -4.25 -6.54
CA ILE A 148 -15.36 -2.87 -6.16
C ILE A 148 -15.16 -2.56 -4.65
N ILE A 149 -14.83 -3.55 -3.80
CA ILE A 149 -14.79 -3.35 -2.32
C ILE A 149 -13.40 -3.61 -1.72
N TYR A 150 -12.34 -3.11 -2.35
CA TYR A 150 -10.97 -3.24 -1.79
C TYR A 150 -10.64 -2.19 -0.71
N PHE A 151 -11.33 -1.04 -0.69
CA PHE A 151 -11.10 0.05 0.27
C PHE A 151 -11.60 -0.28 1.69
N ILE A 152 -12.71 -1.01 1.81
CA ILE A 152 -13.23 -1.48 3.12
C ILE A 152 -12.35 -2.63 3.65
N TYR A 153 -11.87 -3.51 2.76
CA TYR A 153 -10.97 -4.61 3.11
C TYR A 153 -9.62 -4.14 3.70
N THR A 154 -9.10 -3.02 3.20
CA THR A 154 -7.81 -2.45 3.65
C THR A 154 -7.87 -1.96 5.09
N VAL A 155 -8.91 -1.19 5.43
CA VAL A 155 -9.13 -0.68 6.80
C VAL A 155 -9.32 -1.83 7.80
N LEU A 156 -9.99 -2.90 7.37
CA LEU A 156 -10.26 -4.10 8.16
C LEU A 156 -9.01 -4.91 8.51
N CYS A 157 -8.17 -5.18 7.51
CA CYS A 157 -6.98 -6.02 7.66
C CYS A 157 -5.93 -5.36 8.57
N ILE A 158 -5.84 -4.02 8.54
CA ILE A 158 -4.95 -3.28 9.44
C ILE A 158 -5.38 -3.45 10.92
N CYS A 159 -6.69 -3.53 11.21
CA CYS A 159 -7.17 -3.76 12.58
C CYS A 159 -6.86 -5.18 13.11
N SER A 160 -6.95 -6.22 12.27
CA SER A 160 -6.65 -7.60 12.69
C SER A 160 -5.13 -7.86 12.81
N LEU A 161 -4.30 -7.32 11.91
CA LEU A 161 -2.82 -7.45 11.99
C LEU A 161 -2.19 -6.70 13.17
N ILE A 162 -2.68 -5.49 13.51
CA ILE A 162 -2.20 -4.74 14.69
C ILE A 162 -2.48 -5.51 15.99
N ARG A 163 -3.63 -6.19 16.07
CA ARG A 163 -4.02 -6.98 17.26
C ARG A 163 -3.20 -8.28 17.39
N LEU A 164 -2.85 -8.91 16.27
CA LEU A 164 -1.96 -10.09 16.23
C LEU A 164 -0.51 -9.75 16.62
N ARG A 165 0.05 -8.62 16.17
CA ARG A 165 1.42 -8.18 16.58
C ARG A 165 1.52 -7.88 18.08
N ARG A 166 0.46 -7.35 18.72
CA ARG A 166 0.42 -7.18 20.19
C ARG A 166 0.55 -8.50 20.94
N GLY A 167 -0.09 -9.58 20.46
CA GLY A 167 0.00 -10.91 21.07
C GLY A 167 1.37 -11.59 20.88
N LEU A 168 2.03 -11.37 19.75
CA LEU A 168 3.36 -11.91 19.45
C LEU A 168 4.50 -11.15 20.14
N LEU A 169 4.40 -9.81 20.26
CA LEU A 169 5.37 -9.01 21.00
C LEU A 169 5.31 -9.30 22.50
N LEU A 170 4.13 -9.46 23.10
CA LEU A 170 4.00 -9.83 24.51
C LEU A 170 4.60 -11.21 24.83
N LYS A 171 4.62 -12.15 23.90
CA LYS A 171 5.29 -13.46 24.06
C LYS A 171 6.81 -13.43 23.89
N LYS A 172 7.36 -12.34 23.33
CA LYS A 172 8.81 -12.18 23.16
C LYS A 172 9.48 -11.47 24.34
N TYR A 173 8.66 -10.88 25.23
CA TYR A 173 9.08 -10.08 26.38
C TYR A 173 8.50 -10.59 27.73
N ILE A 174 7.96 -11.81 27.76
CA ILE A 174 7.64 -12.58 28.98
C ILE A 174 8.41 -13.89 28.92
#